data_AF-A0A7V4FHB3-F1
#
_entry.id   AF-A0A7V4FHB3-F1
#
_cell.length_a   1.000
_cell.length_b   1.000
_cell.length_c   1.000
_cell.angle_alpha   90.00
_cell.angle_beta   90.00
_cell.angle_gamma   90.00
#
_symmetry.space_group_name_H-M   'P 1'
#
loop_
_entity.id
_entity.type
_entity.pdbx_description
1 polymer ?
#
loop_
_entity_poly.entity_id
_entity_poly.type
_entity_poly.pdbx_seq_one_letter_code
_entity_poly.pdbx_strand_id
1 'polypeptide(L)' 'MPFRVGLAERRRELLEGELRRIVPRIVEFDVEKIILFGSLASGSVHKSSDIDLIVVKRTDKG' A
#
# COMPACT_ATOMS: atom_id res chain seq x y z
N MET A 1 14.60 13.23 -18.61
CA MET A 1 13.42 12.86 -19.43
C MET A 1 12.15 13.09 -18.62
N PRO A 2 11.41 14.19 -18.85
CA PRO A 2 10.25 14.61 -18.04
C PRO A 2 9.08 13.61 -18.07
N PHE A 3 8.93 12.82 -19.14
CA PHE A 3 7.86 11.82 -19.27
C PHE A 3 7.88 10.72 -18.18
N ARG A 4 9.05 10.37 -17.63
CA ARG A 4 9.15 9.32 -16.60
C ARG A 4 8.62 9.76 -15.24
N VAL A 5 8.73 11.06 -14.93
CA VAL A 5 8.27 11.62 -13.64
C VAL A 5 6.75 11.59 -13.57
N GLY A 6 6.06 12.06 -14.61
CA GLY A 6 4.59 12.06 -14.63
C GLY A 6 3.95 10.66 -14.59
N LEU A 7 4.63 9.61 -15.08
CA LEU A 7 4.15 8.23 -14.96
C LEU A 7 4.27 7.69 -13.53
N ALA A 8 5.33 8.05 -12.82
CA ALA A 8 5.52 7.65 -11.42
C ALA A 8 4.48 8.33 -10.51
N GLU A 9 4.21 9.62 -10.74
CA GLU A 9 3.17 10.36 -9.98
C GLU A 9 1.77 9.78 -10.20
N ARG A 10 1.37 9.56 -11.46
CA ARG A 10 0.09 8.89 -11.77
C ARG A 10 -0.01 7.51 -11.13
N ARG A 11 1.08 6.74 -11.13
CA ARG A 11 1.10 5.42 -10.49
C ARG A 11 0.95 5.54 -8.98
N ARG A 12 1.62 6.50 -8.35
CA ARG A 12 1.49 6.79 -6.93
C ARG A 12 0.05 7.14 -6.55
N GLU A 13 -0.59 8.06 -7.27
CA GLU A 13 -1.99 8.45 -7.02
C GLU A 13 -2.94 7.24 -7.10
N LEU A 14 -2.75 6.38 -8.11
CA LEU A 14 -3.50 5.12 -8.24
C LEU A 14 -3.29 4.20 -7.03
N LEU A 15 -2.03 3.97 -6.62
CA LEU A 15 -1.71 3.09 -5.49
C LEU A 15 -2.22 3.65 -4.16
N GLU A 16 -2.15 4.97 -3.94
CA GLU A 16 -2.72 5.61 -2.75
C GLU A 16 -4.26 5.52 -2.73
N GLY A 17 -4.90 5.63 -3.89
CA GLY A 17 -6.34 5.41 -4.04
C GLY A 17 -6.74 3.98 -3.71
N GLU A 18 -6.00 3.00 -4.24
CA GLU A 18 -6.22 1.58 -3.95
C GLU A 18 -5.95 1.25 -2.48
N LEU A 19 -4.92 1.83 -1.88
CA LEU A 19 -4.63 1.70 -0.46
C LEU A 19 -5.81 2.17 0.39
N ARG A 20 -6.37 3.37 0.10
CA ARG A 20 -7.59 3.88 0.76
C ARG A 20 -8.80 2.97 0.56
N ARG A 21 -8.89 2.27 -0.58
CA ARG A 21 -9.98 1.35 -0.90
C ARG A 21 -9.89 0.01 -0.15
N ILE A 22 -8.67 -0.52 0.03
CA ILE A 22 -8.46 -1.86 0.63
C ILE A 22 -8.33 -1.83 2.16
N VAL A 23 -7.73 -0.78 2.74
CA VAL A 23 -7.47 -0.71 4.19
C VAL A 23 -8.75 -0.89 5.03
N PRO A 24 -9.88 -0.22 4.74
CA PRO A 24 -11.11 -0.43 5.51
C PRO A 24 -11.58 -1.88 5.51
N ARG A 25 -11.43 -2.59 4.38
CA ARG A 25 -11.81 -4.01 4.25
C ARG A 25 -10.89 -4.92 5.07
N ILE A 26 -9.60 -4.59 5.18
CA ILE A 26 -8.66 -5.34 6.03
C ILE A 26 -9.02 -5.15 7.51
N VAL A 27 -9.43 -3.93 7.90
CA VAL A 27 -9.85 -3.62 9.27
C VAL A 27 -11.07 -4.44 9.70
N GLU A 28 -11.98 -4.79 8.80
CA GLU A 28 -13.14 -5.66 9.08
C GLU A 28 -12.74 -7.05 9.63
N PHE A 29 -11.50 -7.49 9.41
CA PHE A 29 -10.99 -8.76 9.93
C PHE A 29 -10.45 -8.67 11.36
N ASP A 30 -10.72 -7.60 12.11
CA ASP A 30 -10.24 -7.42 13.51
C ASP A 30 -8.73 -7.62 13.63
N VAL A 31 -8.00 -6.84 12.83
CA VAL A 31 -6.53 -6.82 12.80
C VAL A 31 -6.02 -5.86 13.85
N GLU A 32 -4.89 -6.18 14.49
CA GLU A 32 -4.27 -5.31 15.49
C GLU A 32 -3.54 -4.14 14.85
N LYS A 33 -2.84 -4.38 13.72
CA LYS A 33 -2.02 -3.38 13.03
C LYS A 33 -1.98 -3.65 11.53
N ILE A 34 -1.90 -2.57 10.76
CA ILE A 34 -1.56 -2.58 9.33
C ILE A 34 -0.37 -1.65 9.14
N ILE A 35 0.72 -2.16 8.55
CA ILE A 35 1.96 -1.40 8.33
C ILE A 35 2.22 -1.35 6.83
N LEU A 36 2.21 -0.13 6.28
CA LEU A 36 2.66 0.11 4.91
C LEU A 36 4.18 0.15 4.87
N PHE A 37 4.77 -0.60 3.93
CA PHE A 37 6.20 -0.58 3.68
C PHE A 37 6.49 -0.54 2.17
N GLY A 38 7.74 -0.72 1.79
CA GLY A 38 8.14 -0.78 0.39
C GLY A 38 8.06 0.56 -0.33
N SER A 39 7.94 0.49 -1.66
CA SER A 39 8.17 1.63 -2.56
C SER A 39 7.16 2.77 -2.40
N LEU A 40 5.92 2.47 -2.03
CA LEU A 40 4.90 3.48 -1.77
C LEU A 40 5.17 4.22 -0.45
N ALA A 41 5.67 3.54 0.58
CA ALA A 41 6.01 4.14 1.86
C ALA A 41 7.22 5.09 1.78
N SER A 42 8.24 4.70 1.01
CA SER A 42 9.48 5.48 0.81
C SER A 42 9.34 6.60 -0.22
N GLY A 43 8.22 6.67 -0.95
CA GLY A 43 8.03 7.59 -2.06
C GLY A 43 8.81 7.23 -3.34
N SER A 44 9.51 6.09 -3.38
CA SER A 44 10.29 5.63 -4.54
C SER A 44 9.44 4.83 -5.53
N VAL A 45 8.28 5.36 -5.90
CA VAL A 45 7.30 4.71 -6.79
C VAL A 45 7.79 4.73 -8.24
N HIS A 46 7.67 3.59 -8.91
CA HIS A 46 7.92 3.41 -10.33
C HIS A 46 6.70 2.77 -11.02
N LYS A 47 6.73 2.72 -12.36
CA LYS A 47 5.65 2.19 -13.21
C LYS A 47 5.10 0.83 -12.74
N SER A 48 5.98 -0.05 -12.28
CA SER A 48 5.66 -1.42 -11.86
C SER A 48 5.52 -1.61 -10.35
N SER A 49 5.57 -0.54 -9.55
CA SER A 49 5.37 -0.63 -8.10
C SER A 49 3.98 -1.16 -7.75
N ASP A 50 3.91 -1.87 -6.65
CA ASP A 50 2.74 -2.45 -5.99
C ASP A 50 2.57 -1.86 -4.57
N ILE A 51 1.65 -2.45 -3.79
CA ILE A 51 1.37 -2.05 -2.40
C ILE A 51 1.82 -3.18 -1.48
N ASP A 52 2.77 -2.89 -0.62
CA ASP A 52 3.30 -3.82 0.37
C ASP A 52 2.71 -3.54 1.75
N LEU A 53 1.96 -4.50 2.31
CA LEU A 53 1.34 -4.39 3.64
C LEU A 53 1.75 -5.56 4.53
N ILE A 54 2.12 -5.26 5.77
CA ILE A 54 2.13 -6.24 6.86
C ILE A 54 0.85 -6.06 7.65
N VAL A 55 0.09 -7.15 7.82
CA VAL A 55 -1.13 -7.18 8.62
C VAL A 55 -0.90 -8.08 9.83
N VAL A 56 -1.02 -7.50 11.03
CA VAL A 56 -0.88 -8.23 12.29
C VAL A 56 -2.27 -8.51 12.83
N LYS A 57 -2.58 -9.78 13.08
CA LYS A 57 -3.84 -10.22 13.67
C LYS A 57 -3.58 -11.22 14.79
N ARG A 58 -4.30 -11.08 15.91
CA ARG A 58 -4.33 -12.09 16.96
C ARG A 58 -5.07 -13.34 16.48
N THR A 59 -4.50 -14.51 16.72
CA THR A 59 -5.14 -15.79 16.41
C THR A 59 -5.16 -16.68 17.63
N ASP A 60 -6.21 -17.48 17.78
CA ASP A 60 -6.36 -18.42 18.90
C ASP A 60 -5.54 -19.71 18.73
N LYS A 61 -4.65 -19.77 17.73
CA LYS A 61 -3.71 -20.88 17.56
C LYS A 61 -2.51 -20.69 18.49
N GLY A 62 -2.63 -21.28 19.68
CA GLY A 62 -1.51 -21.70 20.54
C GLY A 62 -1.32 -23.21 20.46
#